data_AF-A0A7C7E527-F1
#
_entry.id   AF-A0A7C7E527-F1
#
_cell.length_a   1.000
_cell.length_b   1.000
_cell.length_c   1.000
_cell.angle_alpha   90.00
_cell.angle_beta   90.00
_cell.angle_gamma   90.00
#
_symmetry.space_group_name_H-M   'P 1'
#
loop_
_entity.id
_entity.type
_entity.pdbx_description
1 polymer ?
#
loop_
_entity_poly.entity_id
_entity_poly.type
_entity_poly.pdbx_seq_one_letter_code
_entity_poly.pdbx_strand_id
1 'polypeptide(L)'
;MLFTSYSFIFFLIILILLYYLVPKRMQWKLLLLGSFVFYYFSGWSNLVYISVTVVSTYFTGLKIDELNRRQSAYLKENREKLTKDEKKLYKEKTKAKQWKWLLACLIFNLGILAVVKYTNFAIANINSILSIFRMTELSFVNIILPMGISFYTFKTMGYIIDVYRGKYEPERNIGKLALFVSFFPQLIQGPISRYDDLSQTLYQEHSFDPKTFSYGFERVLWGYFKKL
;
A
#
# COMPACT_ATOMS: atom_id res chain seq x y z
N MET A 1 -8.92 -14.90 6.49
CA MET A 1 -10.14 -14.75 7.29
C MET A 1 -11.13 -13.86 6.56
N LEU A 2 -12.40 -14.25 6.53
CA LEU A 2 -13.47 -13.38 6.00
C LEU A 2 -13.97 -12.47 7.11
N PHE A 3 -14.31 -11.21 6.80
CA PHE A 3 -14.80 -10.22 7.77
C PHE A 3 -16.12 -10.62 8.46
N THR A 4 -16.90 -11.51 7.85
CA THR A 4 -18.16 -12.03 8.39
C THR A 4 -17.99 -13.32 9.20
N SER A 5 -16.78 -13.84 9.31
CA SER A 5 -16.52 -15.10 10.01
C SER A 5 -16.36 -14.91 11.51
N TYR A 6 -16.78 -15.90 12.31
CA TYR A 6 -16.53 -15.93 13.75
C TYR A 6 -15.03 -15.85 14.08
N SER A 7 -14.17 -16.46 13.25
CA SER A 7 -12.72 -16.36 13.39
C SER A 7 -12.21 -14.93 13.32
N PHE A 8 -12.80 -14.09 12.47
CA PHE A 8 -12.45 -12.67 12.39
C PHE A 8 -12.87 -11.89 13.64
N ILE A 9 -14.08 -12.16 14.17
CA ILE A 9 -14.55 -11.52 15.41
C ILE A 9 -13.62 -11.88 16.57
N PHE A 10 -13.27 -13.16 16.72
CA PHE A 10 -12.35 -13.62 17.75
C PHE A 10 -10.96 -12.98 17.62
N PHE A 11 -10.42 -12.95 16.39
CA PHE A 11 -9.17 -12.25 16.08
C PHE A 11 -9.23 -10.76 16.46
N LEU A 12 -10.32 -10.07 16.14
CA LEU A 12 -10.50 -8.65 16.42
C LEU A 12 -10.56 -8.38 17.94
N ILE A 13 -11.29 -9.20 18.69
CA ILE A 13 -11.37 -9.09 20.17
C ILE A 13 -9.98 -9.24 20.78
N ILE A 14 -9.23 -10.28 20.40
CA ILE A 14 -7.87 -10.48 20.88
C ILE A 14 -6.98 -9.30 20.51
N LEU A 15 -7.05 -8.83 19.26
CA LEU A 15 -6.23 -7.73 18.79
C LEU A 15 -6.50 -6.44 19.59
N ILE A 16 -7.77 -6.12 19.87
CA ILE A 16 -8.16 -4.96 20.66
C ILE A 16 -7.68 -5.09 22.11
N LEU A 17 -7.85 -6.25 22.73
CA LEU A 17 -7.35 -6.49 24.10
C LEU A 17 -5.83 -6.30 24.16
N LEU A 18 -5.09 -6.94 23.24
CA LEU A 18 -3.64 -6.79 23.17
C LEU A 18 -3.24 -5.33 22.89
N TYR A 19 -3.99 -4.60 22.07
CA TYR A 19 -3.70 -3.21 21.70
C TYR A 19 -3.68 -2.25 22.90
N TYR A 20 -4.54 -2.49 23.89
CA TYR A 20 -4.59 -1.71 25.12
C TYR A 20 -3.70 -2.28 26.25
N LEU A 21 -3.23 -3.53 26.13
CA LEU A 21 -2.31 -4.15 27.08
C LEU A 21 -0.83 -3.87 26.78
N VAL A 22 -0.45 -3.76 25.50
CA VAL A 22 0.95 -3.48 25.12
C VAL A 22 1.36 -2.04 25.42
N PRO A 23 2.66 -1.77 25.65
CA PRO A 23 3.15 -0.40 25.76
C PRO A 23 2.76 0.43 24.54
N LYS A 24 2.34 1.69 24.74
CA LYS A 24 1.83 2.57 23.69
C LYS A 24 2.76 2.66 22.47
N ARG A 25 4.08 2.76 22.69
CA ARG A 25 5.12 2.74 21.63
C ARG A 25 5.13 1.49 20.73
N MET A 26 4.51 0.39 21.15
CA MET A 26 4.44 -0.89 20.42
C MET A 26 3.11 -1.10 19.69
N GLN A 27 2.13 -0.21 19.87
CA GLN A 27 0.80 -0.34 19.25
C GLN A 27 0.87 -0.50 17.74
N TRP A 28 1.64 0.34 17.04
CA TRP A 28 1.80 0.23 15.59
C TRP A 28 2.44 -1.12 15.18
N LYS A 29 3.39 -1.65 15.97
CA LYS A 29 4.00 -2.97 15.69
C LYS A 29 2.98 -4.10 15.86
N LEU A 30 2.12 -3.99 16.87
CA LEU A 30 1.03 -4.94 17.07
C LEU A 30 0.02 -4.87 15.92
N LEU A 31 -0.34 -3.67 15.45
CA LEU A 31 -1.20 -3.52 14.27
C LEU A 31 -0.57 -4.14 13.03
N LEU A 32 0.74 -3.99 12.84
CA LEU A 32 1.47 -4.62 11.72
C LEU A 32 1.41 -6.14 11.82
N LEU A 33 1.69 -6.69 13.00
CA LEU A 33 1.59 -8.12 13.26
C LEU A 33 0.16 -8.62 13.00
N GLY A 34 -0.85 -7.93 13.53
CA GLY A 34 -2.26 -8.25 13.34
C GLY A 34 -2.65 -8.26 11.87
N SER A 35 -2.20 -7.26 11.11
CA SER A 35 -2.36 -7.22 9.65
C SER A 35 -1.74 -8.44 8.96
N PHE A 36 -0.51 -8.81 9.32
CA PHE A 36 0.17 -9.96 8.70
C PHE A 36 -0.53 -11.28 9.06
N VAL A 37 -0.95 -11.44 10.31
CA VAL A 37 -1.77 -12.58 10.76
C VAL A 37 -3.07 -12.66 9.95
N PHE A 38 -3.80 -11.55 9.82
CA PHE A 38 -5.02 -11.48 9.02
C PHE A 38 -4.78 -11.98 7.59
N TYR A 39 -3.72 -11.49 6.94
CA TYR A 39 -3.40 -11.86 5.55
C TYR A 39 -2.92 -13.30 5.41
N TYR A 40 -2.12 -13.80 6.34
CA TYR A 40 -1.68 -15.18 6.38
C TYR A 40 -2.89 -16.14 6.37
N PHE A 41 -3.84 -15.90 7.27
CA PHE A 41 -5.08 -16.69 7.34
C PHE A 41 -6.09 -16.37 6.22
N SER A 42 -5.90 -15.31 5.44
CA SER A 42 -6.68 -15.03 4.22
C SER A 42 -6.08 -15.67 2.97
N GLY A 43 -4.87 -16.21 3.07
CA GLY A 43 -4.11 -16.77 1.96
C GLY A 43 -2.69 -16.22 1.99
N TRP A 44 -1.71 -17.10 2.15
CA TRP A 44 -0.31 -16.73 2.27
C TRP A 44 0.22 -15.93 1.06
N SER A 45 -0.34 -16.16 -0.14
CA SER A 45 0.00 -15.43 -1.36
C SER A 45 -0.19 -13.91 -1.20
N ASN A 46 -1.17 -13.47 -0.41
CA ASN A 46 -1.39 -12.04 -0.11
C ASN A 46 -0.13 -11.37 0.44
N LEU A 47 0.58 -12.05 1.34
CA LEU A 47 1.79 -11.51 1.95
C LEU A 47 2.91 -11.32 0.94
N VAL A 48 3.02 -12.20 -0.06
CA VAL A 48 4.01 -12.07 -1.13
C VAL A 48 3.76 -10.80 -1.93
N TYR A 49 2.53 -10.59 -2.41
CA TYR A 49 2.20 -9.40 -3.20
C TYR A 49 2.35 -8.11 -2.39
N ILE A 50 1.88 -8.09 -1.13
CA ILE A 50 2.05 -6.94 -0.25
C ILE A 50 3.55 -6.66 -0.03
N SER A 51 4.36 -7.69 0.25
CA SER A 51 5.80 -7.52 0.48
C SER A 51 6.49 -6.97 -0.77
N VAL A 52 6.18 -7.49 -1.96
CA VAL A 52 6.72 -6.99 -3.23
C VAL A 52 6.33 -5.52 -3.46
N THR A 53 5.08 -5.16 -3.19
CA THR A 53 4.61 -3.77 -3.32
C THR A 53 5.27 -2.83 -2.31
N VAL A 54 5.41 -3.25 -1.04
CA VAL A 54 6.08 -2.47 0.00
C VAL A 54 7.55 -2.26 -0.34
N VAL A 55 8.27 -3.34 -0.69
CA VAL A 55 9.71 -3.31 -0.97
C VAL A 55 10.01 -2.45 -2.20
N SER A 56 9.30 -2.67 -3.31
CA SER A 56 9.49 -1.87 -4.54
C SER A 56 9.24 -0.37 -4.31
N THR A 57 8.20 -0.05 -3.54
CA THR A 57 7.84 1.33 -3.23
C THR A 57 8.83 1.98 -2.26
N TYR A 58 9.25 1.24 -1.23
CA TYR A 58 10.23 1.70 -0.25
C TYR A 58 11.54 2.09 -0.94
N PHE A 59 12.08 1.20 -1.78
CA PHE A 59 13.32 1.48 -2.52
C PHE A 59 13.18 2.65 -3.48
N THR A 60 12.04 2.74 -4.18
CA THR A 60 11.77 3.87 -5.08
C THR A 60 11.72 5.20 -4.31
N GLY A 61 11.04 5.22 -3.16
CA GLY A 61 10.97 6.40 -2.30
C GLY A 61 12.35 6.85 -1.83
N LEU A 62 13.17 5.92 -1.34
CA LEU A 62 14.55 6.22 -0.93
C LEU A 62 15.42 6.72 -2.09
N LYS A 63 15.26 6.16 -3.30
CA LYS A 63 16.01 6.63 -4.48
C LYS A 63 15.59 8.02 -4.93
N ILE A 64 14.30 8.35 -4.85
CA ILE A 64 13.81 9.71 -5.12
C ILE A 64 14.37 10.71 -4.11
N ASP A 65 14.38 10.38 -2.82
CA ASP A 65 14.99 11.22 -1.76
C ASP A 65 16.49 11.38 -1.95
N GLU A 66 17.21 10.30 -2.24
CA GLU A 66 18.64 10.34 -2.52
C GLU A 66 18.97 11.31 -3.67
N LEU A 67 18.19 11.26 -4.76
CA LEU A 67 18.35 12.19 -5.88
C LEU A 67 18.04 13.65 -5.49
N ASN A 68 16.99 13.87 -4.68
CA ASN A 68 16.66 15.20 -4.16
C ASN A 68 17.77 15.76 -3.27
N ARG A 69 18.31 14.94 -2.34
CA ARG A 69 19.40 15.34 -1.45
C ARG A 69 20.68 15.63 -2.21
N ARG A 70 21.07 14.78 -3.16
CA ARG A 70 22.23 15.01 -4.05
C ARG A 70 22.07 16.31 -4.84
N GLN A 71 20.88 16.58 -5.36
CA GLN A 71 20.60 17.83 -6.07
C GLN A 71 20.76 19.05 -5.16
N SER A 72 20.14 19.03 -3.98
CA SER A 72 20.20 20.15 -3.04
C SER A 72 21.64 20.41 -2.55
N ALA A 73 22.43 19.36 -2.32
CA ALA A 73 23.85 19.48 -1.96
C ALA A 73 24.68 20.10 -3.09
N TYR A 74 24.55 19.59 -4.32
CA TYR A 74 25.28 20.10 -5.49
C TYR A 74 25.00 21.58 -5.77
N LEU A 75 23.72 21.98 -5.69
CA LEU A 75 23.31 23.37 -5.90
C LEU A 75 23.77 24.31 -4.79
N LYS A 76 23.94 23.81 -3.56
CA LYS A 76 24.45 24.58 -2.42
C LYS A 76 25.96 24.81 -2.53
N GLU A 77 26.72 23.79 -2.89
CA GLU A 77 28.18 23.84 -3.04
C GLU A 77 28.61 24.73 -4.23
N ASN A 78 27.85 24.70 -5.32
CA ASN A 78 28.17 25.44 -6.54
C ASN A 78 27.33 26.71 -6.70
N ARG A 79 26.85 27.30 -5.58
CA ARG A 79 25.92 28.44 -5.60
C ARG A 79 26.49 29.65 -6.34
N GLU A 80 27.77 29.93 -6.17
CA GLU A 80 28.49 31.07 -6.77
C GLU A 80 29.04 30.78 -8.17
N LYS A 81 29.33 29.51 -8.47
CA LYS A 81 29.92 29.09 -9.75
C LYS A 81 28.89 28.88 -10.86
N LEU A 82 27.65 28.53 -10.52
CA LEU A 82 26.62 28.16 -11.50
C LEU A 82 25.70 29.33 -11.87
N THR A 83 25.52 29.50 -13.18
CA THR A 83 24.54 30.41 -13.79
C THR A 83 23.11 29.93 -13.52
N LYS A 84 22.12 30.84 -13.61
CA LYS A 84 20.70 30.50 -13.41
C LYS A 84 20.22 29.37 -14.34
N ASP A 85 20.66 29.37 -15.60
CA ASP A 85 20.27 28.37 -16.59
C ASP A 85 20.87 26.99 -16.30
N GLU A 86 22.13 26.93 -15.84
CA GLU A 86 22.78 25.68 -15.45
C GLU A 86 22.11 25.04 -14.23
N LYS A 87 21.69 25.87 -13.25
CA LYS A 87 20.90 25.42 -12.09
C LYS A 87 19.56 24.84 -12.53
N LYS A 88 18.89 25.48 -13.50
CA LYS A 88 17.61 25.00 -14.05
C LYS A 88 17.79 23.67 -14.78
N LEU A 89 18.78 23.56 -15.66
CA LEU A 89 19.08 22.35 -16.42
C LEU A 89 19.42 21.17 -15.49
N TYR A 90 20.17 21.40 -14.41
CA TYR A 90 20.50 20.36 -13.44
C TYR A 90 19.25 19.84 -12.69
N LYS A 91 18.34 20.74 -12.30
CA LYS A 91 17.06 20.37 -11.67
C LYS A 91 16.19 19.55 -12.62
N GLU A 92 16.11 19.94 -13.89
CA GLU A 92 15.35 19.21 -14.91
C GLU A 92 15.94 17.80 -15.15
N LYS A 93 17.27 17.68 -15.26
CA LYS A 93 17.95 16.38 -15.37
C LYS A 93 17.68 15.47 -14.18
N THR A 94 17.69 16.02 -12.96
CA THR A 94 17.40 15.24 -11.74
C THR A 94 15.94 14.80 -11.70
N LYS A 95 15.01 15.70 -12.04
CA LYS A 95 13.58 15.40 -12.09
C LYS A 95 13.26 14.33 -13.14
N ALA A 96 13.94 14.35 -14.29
CA ALA A 96 13.82 13.31 -15.29
C ALA A 96 14.30 11.93 -14.78
N LYS A 97 15.38 11.89 -13.97
CA LYS A 97 15.82 10.64 -13.31
C LYS A 97 14.80 10.14 -12.29
N GLN A 98 14.23 11.02 -11.48
CA GLN A 98 13.18 10.67 -10.52
C GLN A 98 11.93 10.13 -11.22
N TRP A 99 11.53 10.75 -12.34
CA TRP A 99 10.41 10.30 -13.15
C TRP A 99 10.62 8.88 -13.67
N LYS A 100 11.84 8.53 -14.12
CA LYS A 100 12.15 7.16 -14.56
C LYS A 100 11.98 6.14 -13.43
N TRP A 101 12.45 6.45 -12.22
CA TRP A 101 12.27 5.59 -11.04
C TRP A 101 10.79 5.43 -10.66
N LEU A 102 10.04 6.53 -10.64
CA LEU A 102 8.61 6.49 -10.41
C LEU A 102 7.91 5.62 -11.46
N LEU A 103 8.15 5.88 -12.75
CA LEU A 103 7.52 5.17 -13.85
C LEU A 103 7.82 3.67 -13.79
N ALA A 104 9.06 3.28 -13.50
CA ALA A 104 9.43 1.89 -13.31
C ALA A 104 8.63 1.23 -12.16
N CYS A 105 8.49 1.91 -11.02
CA CYS A 105 7.71 1.43 -9.87
C CYS A 105 6.21 1.31 -10.18
N LEU A 106 5.65 2.29 -10.90
CA LEU A 106 4.25 2.29 -11.33
C LEU A 106 3.98 1.13 -12.30
N ILE A 107 4.80 0.99 -13.35
CA ILE A 107 4.67 -0.10 -14.33
C ILE A 107 4.81 -1.46 -13.66
N PHE A 108 5.76 -1.61 -12.73
CA PHE A 108 5.95 -2.86 -12.02
C PHE A 108 4.74 -3.24 -11.17
N ASN A 109 4.25 -2.35 -10.30
CA ASN A 109 3.13 -2.65 -9.40
C ASN A 109 1.79 -2.75 -10.14
N LEU A 110 1.53 -1.85 -11.09
CA LEU A 110 0.32 -1.91 -11.92
C LEU A 110 0.36 -3.10 -12.88
N GLY A 111 1.54 -3.48 -13.37
CA GLY A 111 1.74 -4.68 -14.19
C GLY A 111 1.39 -5.96 -13.42
N ILE A 112 1.84 -6.08 -12.17
CA ILE A 112 1.46 -7.20 -11.28
C ILE A 112 -0.06 -7.24 -11.11
N LEU A 113 -0.68 -6.08 -10.77
CA LEU A 113 -2.13 -5.99 -10.65
C LEU A 113 -2.84 -6.37 -11.97
N ALA A 114 -2.32 -5.92 -13.11
CA ALA A 114 -2.91 -6.17 -14.42
C ALA A 114 -2.89 -7.66 -14.79
N VAL A 115 -1.74 -8.32 -14.62
CA VAL A 115 -1.59 -9.76 -14.85
C VAL A 115 -2.54 -10.54 -13.94
N VAL A 116 -2.46 -10.30 -12.63
CA VAL A 116 -3.24 -11.09 -11.67
C VAL A 116 -4.75 -10.91 -11.84
N LYS A 117 -5.20 -9.72 -12.24
CA LYS A 117 -6.64 -9.41 -12.36
C LYS A 117 -7.21 -9.72 -13.73
N TYR A 118 -6.44 -9.55 -14.81
CA TYR A 118 -6.97 -9.57 -16.17
C TYR A 118 -6.46 -10.73 -17.03
N THR A 119 -5.50 -11.56 -16.58
CA THR A 119 -5.03 -12.71 -17.39
C THR A 119 -6.17 -13.64 -17.79
N ASN A 120 -6.99 -14.10 -16.85
CA ASN A 120 -8.09 -15.02 -17.19
C ASN A 120 -9.20 -14.33 -17.99
N PHE A 121 -9.43 -13.03 -17.77
CA PHE A 121 -10.33 -12.26 -18.61
C PHE A 121 -9.82 -12.15 -20.06
N ALA A 122 -8.53 -11.88 -20.25
CA ALA A 122 -7.92 -11.83 -21.58
C ALA A 122 -8.00 -13.20 -22.28
N ILE A 123 -7.70 -14.29 -21.57
CA ILE A 123 -7.84 -15.65 -22.09
C ILE A 123 -9.29 -15.93 -22.51
N ALA A 124 -10.28 -15.54 -21.71
CA ALA A 124 -11.69 -15.72 -22.07
C ALA A 124 -12.09 -14.98 -23.36
N ASN A 125 -11.62 -13.75 -23.54
CA ASN A 125 -11.88 -12.98 -24.76
C ASN A 125 -11.20 -13.61 -25.98
N ILE A 126 -9.94 -14.06 -25.83
CA ILE A 126 -9.20 -14.74 -26.89
C ILE A 126 -9.90 -16.06 -27.27
N ASN A 127 -10.30 -16.88 -26.29
CA ASN A 127 -11.03 -18.13 -26.52
C ASN A 127 -12.37 -17.89 -27.21
N SER A 128 -13.05 -16.78 -26.91
CA SER A 128 -14.31 -16.40 -27.58
C SER A 128 -14.10 -16.12 -29.07
N ILE A 129 -12.93 -15.60 -29.46
CA ILE A 129 -12.58 -15.39 -30.87
C ILE A 129 -12.12 -16.71 -31.51
N LEU A 130 -11.27 -17.47 -30.83
CA LEU A 130 -10.76 -18.76 -31.32
C LEU A 130 -11.88 -19.77 -31.59
N SER A 131 -12.91 -19.81 -30.75
CA SER A 131 -14.06 -20.69 -30.92
C SER A 131 -14.88 -20.35 -32.17
N ILE A 132 -14.98 -19.07 -32.55
CA ILE A 132 -15.58 -18.64 -33.83
C ILE A 132 -14.80 -19.21 -35.02
N PHE A 133 -13.46 -19.21 -34.92
CA PHE A 133 -12.57 -19.74 -35.96
C PHE A 133 -12.32 -21.26 -35.84
N ARG A 134 -13.00 -21.96 -34.93
CA ARG A 134 -12.81 -23.41 -34.64
C ARG A 134 -11.36 -23.80 -34.33
N MET A 135 -10.61 -22.90 -33.73
CA MET A 135 -9.23 -23.14 -33.29
C MET A 135 -9.19 -23.66 -31.85
N THR A 136 -8.07 -24.27 -31.45
CA THR A 136 -7.87 -24.80 -30.09
C THR A 136 -7.89 -23.67 -29.06
N GLU A 137 -8.68 -23.85 -28.01
CA GLU A 137 -8.78 -22.89 -26.90
C GLU A 137 -7.55 -22.93 -25.99
N LEU A 138 -7.22 -21.78 -25.42
CA LEU A 138 -6.18 -21.65 -24.40
C LEU A 138 -6.72 -22.05 -23.03
N SER A 139 -5.91 -22.75 -22.24
CA SER A 139 -6.27 -23.10 -20.86
C SER A 139 -6.20 -21.88 -19.94
N PHE A 140 -7.17 -21.79 -19.01
CA PHE A 140 -7.12 -20.78 -17.95
C PHE A 140 -5.95 -21.03 -17.00
N VAL A 141 -5.35 -19.95 -16.51
CA VAL A 141 -4.26 -20.01 -15.53
C VAL A 141 -4.85 -19.93 -14.13
N ASN A 142 -4.43 -20.83 -13.25
CA ASN A 142 -4.84 -20.81 -11.85
C ASN A 142 -4.02 -19.78 -11.06
N ILE A 143 -4.35 -18.49 -11.24
CA ILE A 143 -3.73 -17.39 -10.50
C ILE A 143 -4.56 -17.13 -9.25
N ILE A 144 -3.93 -17.27 -8.08
CA ILE A 144 -4.57 -16.93 -6.80
C ILE A 144 -4.72 -15.41 -6.74
N LEU A 145 -5.96 -14.91 -6.75
CA LEU A 145 -6.26 -13.49 -6.65
C LEU A 145 -6.10 -13.04 -5.18
N PRO A 146 -5.10 -12.19 -4.87
CA PRO A 146 -4.90 -11.70 -3.53
C PRO A 146 -5.99 -10.70 -3.11
N MET A 147 -6.41 -10.85 -1.87
CA MET A 147 -7.42 -10.04 -1.21
C MET A 147 -6.93 -8.59 -1.07
N GLY A 148 -7.69 -7.64 -1.62
CA GLY A 148 -7.39 -6.22 -1.50
C GLY A 148 -6.27 -5.71 -2.41
N ILE A 149 -5.85 -6.45 -3.43
CA ILE A 149 -4.75 -6.05 -4.35
C ILE A 149 -4.92 -4.72 -5.03
N SER A 150 -6.14 -4.41 -5.46
CA SER A 150 -6.40 -3.09 -6.04
C SER A 150 -6.18 -2.00 -4.99
N PHE A 151 -6.65 -2.19 -3.74
CA PHE A 151 -6.56 -1.18 -2.70
C PHE A 151 -5.12 -0.91 -2.26
N TYR A 152 -4.34 -1.93 -1.88
CA TYR A 152 -2.95 -1.67 -1.48
C TYR A 152 -2.11 -1.17 -2.65
N THR A 153 -2.36 -1.64 -3.89
CA THR A 153 -1.64 -1.12 -5.06
C THR A 153 -1.91 0.36 -5.25
N PHE A 154 -3.17 0.79 -5.35
CA PHE A 154 -3.50 2.20 -5.57
C PHE A 154 -3.12 3.10 -4.39
N LYS A 155 -3.27 2.62 -3.15
CA LYS A 155 -2.82 3.34 -1.95
C LYS A 155 -1.31 3.60 -1.99
N THR A 156 -0.54 2.59 -2.38
CA THR A 156 0.91 2.68 -2.51
C THR A 156 1.34 3.56 -3.68
N MET A 157 0.62 3.50 -4.82
CA MET A 157 0.87 4.37 -5.97
C MET A 157 0.60 5.84 -5.61
N GLY A 158 -0.49 6.12 -4.91
CA GLY A 158 -0.80 7.46 -4.39
C GLY A 158 0.31 8.00 -3.50
N TYR A 159 0.81 7.17 -2.58
CA TYR A 159 1.94 7.53 -1.73
C TYR A 159 3.22 7.87 -2.52
N ILE A 160 3.67 7.00 -3.45
CA ILE A 160 4.93 7.24 -4.17
C ILE A 160 4.85 8.41 -5.15
N ILE A 161 3.66 8.66 -5.74
CA ILE A 161 3.41 9.84 -6.57
C ILE A 161 3.51 11.12 -5.71
N ASP A 162 2.93 11.11 -4.52
CA ASP A 162 2.99 12.25 -3.60
C ASP A 162 4.42 12.48 -3.07
N VAL A 163 5.21 11.43 -2.84
CA VAL A 163 6.66 11.51 -2.54
C VAL A 163 7.43 12.12 -3.71
N TYR A 164 7.16 11.68 -4.95
CA TYR A 164 7.77 12.26 -6.15
C TYR A 164 7.42 13.75 -6.31
N ARG A 165 6.19 14.15 -5.97
CA ARG A 165 5.73 15.55 -5.98
C ARG A 165 6.31 16.38 -4.84
N GLY A 166 7.02 15.77 -3.89
CA GLY A 166 7.57 16.44 -2.71
C GLY A 166 6.50 16.81 -1.67
N LYS A 167 5.31 16.20 -1.73
CA LYS A 167 4.26 16.40 -0.71
C LYS A 167 4.65 15.72 0.61
N TYR A 168 5.29 14.55 0.53
CA TYR A 168 5.77 13.81 1.70
C TYR A 168 7.26 13.50 1.57
N GLU A 169 7.97 13.50 2.69
CA GLU A 169 9.25 12.78 2.77
C GLU A 169 8.97 11.26 2.76
N PRO A 170 9.81 10.46 2.08
CA PRO A 170 9.63 9.02 2.11
C PRO A 170 9.89 8.45 3.50
N GLU A 171 8.98 7.59 3.94
CA GLU A 171 9.09 6.82 5.17
C GLU A 171 10.36 5.96 5.14
N ARG A 172 11.24 6.19 6.14
CA ARG A 172 12.53 5.51 6.28
C ARG A 172 12.41 4.20 7.08
N ASN A 173 11.27 3.95 7.72
CA ASN A 173 11.00 2.70 8.40
C ASN A 173 10.12 1.80 7.52
N ILE A 174 10.72 0.75 6.96
CA ILE A 174 9.98 -0.20 6.11
C ILE A 174 8.79 -0.85 6.82
N GLY A 175 8.86 -1.08 8.14
CA GLY A 175 7.76 -1.63 8.92
C GLY A 175 6.57 -0.68 9.07
N LYS A 176 6.84 0.62 9.20
CA LYS A 176 5.79 1.65 9.17
C LYS A 176 5.12 1.71 7.81
N LEU A 177 5.90 1.75 6.73
CA LEU A 177 5.35 1.69 5.37
C LEU A 177 4.56 0.40 5.14
N ALA A 178 5.07 -0.75 5.61
CA ALA A 178 4.37 -2.03 5.54
C ALA A 178 3.01 -1.95 6.25
N LEU A 179 2.97 -1.40 7.46
CA LEU A 179 1.71 -1.22 8.21
C LEU A 179 0.73 -0.32 7.45
N PHE A 180 1.20 0.81 6.92
CA PHE A 180 0.37 1.69 6.11
C PHE A 180 -0.22 0.93 4.92
N VAL A 181 0.59 0.18 4.17
CA VAL A 181 0.14 -0.58 2.98
C VAL A 181 -0.78 -1.75 3.36
N SER A 182 -0.49 -2.45 4.45
CA SER A 182 -1.14 -3.70 4.84
C SER A 182 -2.19 -3.55 5.93
N PHE A 183 -2.62 -2.34 6.31
CA PHE A 183 -3.61 -2.14 7.36
C PHE A 183 -4.96 -2.78 7.00
N PHE A 184 -5.23 -3.97 7.56
CA PHE A 184 -6.31 -4.85 7.11
C PHE A 184 -7.72 -4.23 7.21
N PRO A 185 -8.05 -3.36 8.19
CA PRO A 185 -9.41 -2.80 8.31
C PRO A 185 -9.83 -1.98 7.10
N GLN A 186 -8.87 -1.42 6.34
CA GLN A 186 -9.17 -0.53 5.21
C GLN A 186 -9.05 -1.20 3.83
N LEU A 187 -8.56 -2.43 3.75
CA LEU A 187 -8.10 -3.01 2.48
C LEU A 187 -9.17 -3.69 1.64
N ILE A 188 -10.41 -3.79 2.15
CA ILE A 188 -11.50 -4.46 1.42
C ILE A 188 -12.62 -3.49 1.05
N GLN A 189 -13.01 -2.59 1.95
CA GLN A 189 -14.15 -1.69 1.77
C GLN A 189 -13.89 -0.37 2.51
N GLY A 190 -13.43 0.65 1.77
CA GLY A 190 -13.21 1.99 2.30
C GLY A 190 -12.64 2.91 1.22
N PRO A 191 -12.75 4.25 1.36
CA PRO A 191 -12.05 5.16 0.45
C PRO A 191 -10.54 4.94 0.54
N ILE A 192 -9.84 5.09 -0.58
CA ILE A 192 -8.37 4.99 -0.62
C ILE A 192 -7.81 6.10 0.27
N SER A 193 -7.33 5.72 1.46
CA SER A 193 -6.83 6.67 2.46
C SER A 193 -5.49 7.26 2.02
N ARG A 194 -5.32 8.56 2.27
CA ARG A 194 -4.05 9.27 2.02
C ARG A 194 -3.03 8.95 3.11
N TYR A 195 -1.76 9.18 2.78
CA TYR A 195 -0.65 8.82 3.67
C TYR A 195 -0.62 9.70 4.93
N ASP A 196 -0.75 11.02 4.77
CA ASP A 196 -0.78 12.00 5.86
C ASP A 196 -1.84 11.69 6.92
N ASP A 197 -3.09 11.47 6.51
CA ASP A 197 -4.19 11.23 7.46
C ASP A 197 -4.01 9.90 8.23
N LEU A 198 -3.72 8.83 7.48
CA LEU A 198 -3.71 7.49 8.05
C LEU A 198 -2.42 7.20 8.82
N SER A 199 -1.26 7.58 8.28
CA SER A 199 0.03 7.28 8.91
C SER A 199 0.14 7.95 10.28
N GLN A 200 -0.37 9.19 10.41
CA GLN A 200 -0.45 9.88 11.69
C GLN A 200 -1.27 9.07 12.70
N THR A 201 -2.46 8.64 12.31
CA THR A 201 -3.34 7.83 13.17
C THR A 201 -2.72 6.47 13.50
N LEU A 202 -2.01 5.82 12.59
CA LEU A 202 -1.41 4.51 12.83
C LEU A 202 -0.20 4.55 13.77
N TYR A 203 0.54 5.67 13.78
CA TYR A 203 1.80 5.77 14.52
C TYR A 203 1.67 6.55 15.83
N GLN A 204 0.56 7.26 16.03
CA GLN A 204 0.25 7.93 17.30
C GLN A 204 -0.02 6.91 18.41
N GLU A 205 0.29 7.33 19.64
CA GLU A 205 0.03 6.57 20.85
C GLU A 205 -1.41 6.78 21.31
N HIS A 206 -2.14 5.70 21.54
CA HIS A 206 -3.54 5.74 21.95
C HIS A 206 -3.68 5.20 23.37
N SER A 207 -4.20 6.02 24.28
CA SER A 207 -4.70 5.53 25.57
C SER A 207 -6.09 4.94 25.40
N PHE A 208 -6.45 4.05 26.33
CA PHE A 208 -7.83 3.59 26.44
C PHE A 208 -8.73 4.77 26.82
N ASP A 209 -9.76 5.01 26.01
CA ASP A 209 -10.83 5.97 26.27
C ASP A 209 -12.17 5.22 26.15
N PRO A 210 -12.95 5.11 27.24
CA PRO A 210 -14.24 4.45 27.22
C PRO A 210 -15.19 5.03 26.16
N LYS A 211 -15.17 6.34 25.91
CA LYS A 211 -16.06 6.97 24.93
C LYS A 211 -15.73 6.50 23.51
N THR A 212 -14.45 6.55 23.13
CA THR A 212 -13.98 6.05 21.84
C THR A 212 -14.31 4.56 21.65
N PHE A 213 -14.15 3.76 22.70
CA PHE A 213 -14.51 2.34 22.66
C PHE A 213 -16.01 2.13 22.42
N SER A 214 -16.88 2.82 23.18
CA SER A 214 -18.34 2.76 23.00
C SER A 214 -18.76 3.18 21.59
N TYR A 215 -18.25 4.30 21.07
CA TYR A 215 -18.53 4.73 19.70
C TYR A 215 -18.06 3.72 18.65
N GLY A 216 -16.91 3.07 18.87
CA GLY A 216 -16.43 2.00 18.02
C GLY A 216 -17.38 0.81 18.00
N PHE A 217 -17.84 0.38 19.17
CA PHE A 217 -18.78 -0.73 19.33
C PHE A 217 -20.14 -0.42 18.70
N GLU A 218 -20.68 0.79 18.92
CA GLU A 218 -21.91 1.27 18.27
C GLU A 218 -21.80 1.22 16.74
N ARG A 219 -20.67 1.64 16.16
CA ARG A 219 -20.43 1.56 14.71
C ARG A 219 -20.38 0.12 14.20
N VAL A 220 -19.78 -0.80 14.96
CA VAL A 220 -19.75 -2.22 14.62
C VAL A 220 -21.16 -2.80 14.62
N LEU A 221 -21.96 -2.53 15.65
CA LEU A 221 -23.35 -2.99 15.75
C LEU A 221 -24.23 -2.42 14.63
N TRP A 222 -24.12 -1.11 14.37
CA TRP A 222 -24.85 -0.45 13.30
C TRP A 222 -24.46 -0.98 11.91
N GLY A 223 -23.17 -1.21 11.67
CA GLY A 223 -22.68 -1.82 10.44
C GLY A 223 -23.15 -3.26 10.25
N TYR A 224 -23.25 -4.03 11.35
CA TYR A 224 -23.80 -5.37 11.33
C TYR A 224 -25.29 -5.35 10.97
N PHE A 225 -26.08 -4.48 11.61
CA PHE A 225 -27.51 -4.34 11.31
C PHE A 225 -27.78 -3.92 9.86
N LYS A 226 -26.97 -3.01 9.30
CA LYS A 226 -27.07 -2.60 7.89
C LYS A 226 -26.74 -3.70 6.88
N LYS A 227 -26.04 -4.76 7.32
CA LYS A 227 -25.54 -5.83 6.44
C LYS A 227 -26.42 -7.07 6.47
N LEU A 228 -27.15 -7.29 7.58
CA LEU A 228 -28.26 -8.26 7.65
C LEU A 228 -29.35 -7.88 6.65
#